data_AF-A0A286A6C1-F1
#
_entry.id   AF-A0A286A6C1-F1
#
_cell.length_a   1.000
_cell.length_b   1.000
_cell.length_c   1.000
_cell.angle_alpha   90.00
_cell.angle_beta   90.00
_cell.angle_gamma   90.00
#
_symmetry.space_group_name_H-M   'P 1'
#
loop_
_entity.id
_entity.type
_entity.pdbx_description
1 polymer ?
#
loop_
_entity_poly.entity_id
_entity_poly.type
_entity_poly.pdbx_seq_one_letter_code
_entity_poly.pdbx_strand_id
1 'polypeptide(L)'
;MSEGEKNQFNGNLALFRVCAIVYIVNVLNFVFNTSFMAGHGGFFSSLWSALTNSSFEDLLATVGLLIASGVGLVVLLGVLAFAVLLALGIFALVKKSVKALKILAVPFLIWVVLCAFAMNPISGLLGNEMREVNLAQSFISLIFNINVVVAVAAFFVVPKKRDESVAIANEDFNLGLFRLCAICFAVSGLNSLSHFICVQTPVFQLAFFGVVYLAVGVFALVKKNVPVLVAGSLMILIHILFNLFNFIRISGLDPYIAASVVFHSLFHTSTVIAIAVFFIKPEWVKGILQKIKG
;
A
#
# COMPACT_ATOMS: atom_id res chain seq x y z
N MET A 1 -37.39 1.91 0.36
CA MET A 1 -36.06 1.31 0.39
C MET A 1 -36.20 -0.06 1.02
N SER A 2 -36.22 -1.11 0.22
CA SER A 2 -36.37 -2.48 0.73
C SER A 2 -35.08 -2.94 1.44
N GLU A 3 -35.17 -3.90 2.36
CA GLU A 3 -33.99 -4.40 3.09
C GLU A 3 -32.92 -4.96 2.13
N GLY A 4 -33.31 -5.61 1.03
CA GLY A 4 -32.38 -6.09 0.00
C GLY A 4 -31.51 -4.99 -0.63
N GLU A 5 -32.01 -3.76 -0.74
CA GLU A 5 -31.28 -2.59 -1.29
C GLU A 5 -30.17 -2.08 -0.36
N LYS A 6 -30.30 -2.26 0.97
CA LYS A 6 -29.22 -1.97 1.92
C LYS A 6 -28.09 -3.01 1.83
N ASN A 7 -28.42 -4.24 1.45
CA ASN A 7 -27.56 -5.41 1.63
C ASN A 7 -26.45 -5.49 0.57
N GLN A 8 -26.76 -5.21 -0.70
CA GLN A 8 -25.77 -5.16 -1.78
C GLN A 8 -24.83 -3.95 -1.65
N PHE A 9 -25.31 -2.87 -1.04
CA PHE A 9 -24.59 -1.62 -0.84
C PHE A 9 -23.45 -1.76 0.19
N ASN A 10 -23.66 -2.46 1.31
CA ASN A 10 -22.65 -2.64 2.35
C ASN A 10 -21.45 -3.49 1.87
N GLY A 11 -21.71 -4.53 1.07
CA GLY A 11 -20.71 -5.41 0.44
C GLY A 11 -19.72 -4.69 -0.48
N ASN A 12 -20.22 -3.80 -1.33
CA ASN A 12 -19.42 -3.03 -2.28
C ASN A 12 -18.74 -1.82 -1.61
N LEU A 13 -19.34 -1.29 -0.53
CA LEU A 13 -18.81 -0.16 0.22
C LEU A 13 -17.54 -0.51 1.01
N ALA A 14 -17.47 -1.72 1.59
CA ALA A 14 -16.27 -2.16 2.31
C ALA A 14 -15.08 -2.32 1.36
N LEU A 15 -15.30 -2.95 0.19
CA LEU A 15 -14.30 -3.05 -0.88
C LEU A 15 -13.85 -1.66 -1.37
N PHE A 16 -14.80 -0.77 -1.64
CA PHE A 16 -14.55 0.62 -2.03
C PHE A 16 -13.65 1.35 -1.02
N ARG A 17 -14.00 1.27 0.28
CA ARG A 17 -13.25 1.92 1.36
C ARG A 17 -11.84 1.40 1.44
N VAL A 18 -11.64 0.08 1.35
CA VAL A 18 -10.30 -0.51 1.42
C VAL A 18 -9.45 -0.08 0.23
N CYS A 19 -10.00 -0.06 -0.99
CA CYS A 19 -9.26 0.45 -2.15
C CYS A 19 -8.86 1.92 -1.98
N ALA A 20 -9.79 2.79 -1.52
CA ALA A 20 -9.50 4.20 -1.27
C ALA A 20 -8.44 4.40 -0.17
N ILE A 21 -8.54 3.65 0.94
CA ILE A 21 -7.58 3.71 2.05
C ILE A 21 -6.20 3.29 1.57
N VAL A 22 -6.08 2.20 0.80
CA VAL A 22 -4.79 1.77 0.24
C VAL A 22 -4.16 2.88 -0.60
N TYR A 23 -4.93 3.59 -1.45
CA TYR A 23 -4.39 4.71 -2.22
C TYR A 23 -3.89 5.85 -1.33
N ILE A 24 -4.70 6.28 -0.36
CA ILE A 24 -4.33 7.36 0.57
C ILE A 24 -3.06 6.98 1.34
N VAL A 25 -3.02 5.74 1.85
CA VAL A 25 -1.90 5.21 2.62
C VAL A 25 -0.61 5.15 1.78
N ASN A 26 -0.68 4.73 0.52
CA ASN A 26 0.50 4.73 -0.35
C ASN A 26 1.00 6.15 -0.67
N VAL A 27 0.10 7.11 -0.91
CA VAL A 27 0.48 8.52 -1.11
C VAL A 27 1.13 9.09 0.16
N LEU A 28 0.56 8.82 1.34
CA LEU A 28 1.14 9.24 2.61
C LEU A 28 2.51 8.59 2.85
N ASN A 29 2.66 7.29 2.59
CA ASN A 29 3.93 6.59 2.72
C ASN A 29 4.99 7.22 1.81
N PHE A 30 4.63 7.56 0.56
CA PHE A 30 5.55 8.21 -0.36
C PHE A 30 5.99 9.60 0.13
N VAL A 31 5.03 10.44 0.55
CA VAL A 31 5.31 11.78 1.09
C VAL A 31 6.20 11.69 2.32
N PHE A 32 5.92 10.74 3.21
CA PHE A 32 6.70 10.50 4.42
C PHE A 32 8.13 10.09 4.07
N ASN A 33 8.32 9.04 3.27
CA ASN A 33 9.66 8.57 2.88
C ASN A 33 10.46 9.65 2.13
N THR A 34 9.84 10.42 1.24
CA THR A 34 10.51 11.51 0.51
C THR A 34 10.91 12.65 1.45
N SER A 35 10.04 13.01 2.39
CA SER A 35 10.34 14.05 3.40
C SER A 35 11.50 13.63 4.29
N PHE A 36 11.54 12.34 4.68
CA PHE A 36 12.62 11.78 5.50
C PHE A 36 13.94 11.68 4.75
N MET A 37 13.93 11.30 3.47
CA MET A 37 15.13 11.30 2.63
C MET A 37 15.67 12.71 2.40
N ALA A 38 14.80 13.68 2.13
CA ALA A 38 15.21 15.07 1.93
C ALA A 38 15.68 15.76 3.23
N GLY A 39 15.18 15.33 4.39
CA GLY A 39 15.70 15.75 5.69
C GLY A 39 17.12 15.19 5.95
N HIS A 40 17.34 13.92 5.62
CA HIS A 40 18.63 13.26 5.85
C HIS A 40 19.71 13.66 4.85
N GLY A 41 19.33 13.92 3.60
CA GLY A 41 20.22 14.44 2.55
C GLY A 41 20.62 15.90 2.72
N GLY A 42 20.24 16.54 3.83
CA GLY A 42 20.61 17.92 4.16
C GLY A 42 19.90 18.98 3.31
N PHE A 43 18.98 18.60 2.43
CA PHE A 43 18.27 19.54 1.55
C PHE A 43 17.34 20.45 2.34
N PHE A 44 16.55 19.90 3.27
CA PHE A 44 15.67 20.73 4.11
C PHE A 44 16.43 21.52 5.16
N SER A 45 17.53 20.99 5.71
CA SER A 45 18.34 21.74 6.68
C SER A 45 19.13 22.88 6.02
N SER A 46 19.63 22.69 4.80
CA SER A 46 20.26 23.76 4.01
C SER A 46 19.24 24.80 3.55
N LEU A 47 18.05 24.39 3.09
CA LEU A 47 16.97 25.30 2.74
C LEU A 47 16.46 26.08 3.97
N TRP A 48 16.30 25.41 5.11
CA TRP A 48 15.89 26.04 6.38
C TRP A 48 16.96 27.00 6.90
N SER A 49 18.23 26.60 6.89
CA SER A 49 19.34 27.49 7.26
C SER A 49 19.44 28.70 6.32
N ALA A 50 19.17 28.52 5.02
CA ALA A 50 19.08 29.64 4.09
C ALA A 50 17.90 30.57 4.46
N LEU A 51 16.74 30.02 4.80
CA LEU A 51 15.56 30.81 5.19
C LEU A 51 15.72 31.55 6.52
N THR A 52 16.43 31.00 7.50
CA THR A 52 16.48 31.57 8.86
C THR A 52 17.78 32.28 9.20
N ASN A 53 18.90 31.89 8.59
CA ASN A 53 20.25 32.33 9.02
C ASN A 53 21.07 32.97 7.90
N SER A 54 20.63 32.91 6.63
CA SER A 54 21.40 33.49 5.52
C SER A 54 20.95 34.91 5.17
N SER A 55 21.85 35.67 4.53
CA SER A 55 21.52 37.01 4.04
C SER A 55 20.40 36.92 2.97
N PHE A 56 19.63 37.99 2.78
CA PHE A 56 18.58 38.02 1.75
C PHE A 56 19.13 37.72 0.34
N GLU A 57 20.40 38.06 0.08
CA GLU A 57 21.10 37.76 -1.18
C GLU A 57 21.41 36.26 -1.34
N ASP A 58 21.80 35.56 -0.28
CA ASP A 58 22.03 34.10 -0.31
C ASP A 58 20.73 33.31 -0.50
N LEU A 59 19.63 33.79 0.08
CA LEU A 59 18.30 33.23 -0.14
C LEU A 59 17.88 33.40 -1.60
N LEU A 60 18.06 34.59 -2.18
CA LEU A 60 17.80 34.87 -3.59
C LEU A 60 18.69 34.05 -4.52
N ALA A 61 19.96 33.84 -4.18
CA ALA A 61 20.87 32.99 -4.95
C ALA A 61 20.43 31.52 -4.91
N THR A 62 20.01 31.01 -3.75
CA THR A 62 19.55 29.62 -3.59
C THR A 62 18.22 29.37 -4.33
N VAL A 63 17.27 30.30 -4.20
CA VAL A 63 16.00 30.27 -4.93
C VAL A 63 16.23 30.44 -6.43
N GLY A 64 17.14 31.34 -6.83
CA GLY A 64 17.57 31.54 -8.20
C GLY A 64 18.20 30.30 -8.81
N LEU A 65 19.02 29.56 -8.05
CA LEU A 65 19.60 28.28 -8.47
C LEU A 65 18.53 27.18 -8.63
N LEU A 66 17.54 27.15 -7.74
CA LEU A 66 16.39 26.23 -7.79
C LEU A 66 15.49 26.49 -9.00
N ILE A 67 15.30 27.76 -9.37
CA ILE A 67 14.55 28.17 -10.56
C ILE A 67 15.36 27.90 -11.82
N ALA A 68 16.64 28.29 -11.85
CA ALA A 68 17.54 28.12 -13.00
C ALA A 68 17.84 26.65 -13.30
N SER A 69 17.90 25.78 -12.29
CA SER A 69 18.07 24.33 -12.46
C SER A 69 16.80 23.61 -12.95
N GLY A 70 15.65 24.28 -12.99
CA GLY A 70 14.35 23.67 -13.32
C GLY A 70 13.81 22.69 -12.28
N VAL A 71 14.62 22.33 -11.27
CA VAL A 71 14.28 21.39 -10.19
C VAL A 71 13.15 21.94 -9.32
N GLY A 72 13.13 23.26 -9.07
CA GLY A 72 12.08 23.88 -8.25
C GLY A 72 10.68 23.74 -8.85
N LEU A 73 10.55 23.84 -10.17
CA LEU A 73 9.27 23.63 -10.87
C LEU A 73 8.83 22.17 -10.80
N VAL A 74 9.76 21.22 -10.97
CA VAL A 74 9.47 19.77 -10.89
C VAL A 74 9.05 19.37 -9.47
N VAL A 75 9.72 19.89 -8.45
CA VAL A 75 9.37 19.65 -7.03
C VAL A 75 7.99 20.25 -6.72
N LEU A 76 7.72 21.49 -7.15
CA LEU A 76 6.43 22.14 -6.96
C LEU A 76 5.29 21.36 -7.64
N LEU A 77 5.48 20.97 -8.91
CA LEU A 77 4.51 20.17 -9.66
C LEU A 77 4.30 18.80 -9.02
N GLY A 78 5.36 18.18 -8.49
CA GLY A 78 5.28 16.93 -7.73
C GLY A 78 4.42 17.08 -6.48
N VAL A 79 4.70 18.08 -5.63
CA VAL A 79 3.93 18.37 -4.41
C VAL A 79 2.47 18.64 -4.73
N LEU A 80 2.19 19.45 -5.76
CA LEU A 80 0.81 19.71 -6.21
C LEU A 80 0.12 18.44 -6.70
N ALA A 81 0.80 17.59 -7.46
CA ALA A 81 0.25 16.32 -7.91
C ALA A 81 -0.12 15.41 -6.73
N PHE A 82 0.73 15.33 -5.69
CA PHE A 82 0.42 14.58 -4.47
C PHE A 82 -0.78 15.15 -3.71
N ALA A 83 -0.82 16.47 -3.55
CA ALA A 83 -1.94 17.15 -2.89
C ALA A 83 -3.26 16.88 -3.63
N VAL A 84 -3.26 16.92 -4.96
CA VAL A 84 -4.43 16.61 -5.80
C VAL A 84 -4.83 15.14 -5.66
N LEU A 85 -3.89 14.20 -5.71
CA LEU A 85 -4.19 12.76 -5.54
C LEU A 85 -4.76 12.46 -4.16
N LEU A 86 -4.21 13.07 -3.11
CA LEU A 86 -4.69 12.91 -1.74
C LEU A 86 -6.07 13.52 -1.55
N ALA A 87 -6.29 14.74 -2.06
CA ALA A 87 -7.60 15.40 -2.04
C ALA A 87 -8.65 14.59 -2.80
N LEU A 88 -8.30 14.04 -3.96
CA LEU A 88 -9.17 13.18 -4.74
C LEU A 88 -9.47 11.86 -4.00
N GLY A 89 -8.49 11.28 -3.30
CA GLY A 89 -8.66 10.12 -2.43
C GLY A 89 -9.64 10.35 -1.28
N ILE A 90 -9.46 11.46 -0.56
CA ILE A 90 -10.37 11.89 0.52
C ILE A 90 -11.76 12.16 -0.04
N PHE A 91 -11.85 12.89 -1.16
CA PHE A 91 -13.11 13.17 -1.84
C PHE A 91 -13.83 11.90 -2.25
N ALA A 92 -13.13 10.92 -2.83
CA ALA A 92 -13.69 9.62 -3.17
C ALA A 92 -14.28 8.98 -1.91
N LEU A 93 -13.52 8.92 -0.81
CA LEU A 93 -13.94 8.28 0.44
C LEU A 93 -15.15 8.97 1.09
N VAL A 94 -15.11 10.30 1.22
CA VAL A 94 -16.15 11.11 1.87
C VAL A 94 -17.43 11.15 1.04
N LYS A 95 -17.31 11.39 -0.27
CA LYS A 95 -18.47 11.45 -1.18
C LYS A 95 -18.89 10.07 -1.71
N LYS A 96 -18.20 8.99 -1.32
CA LYS A 96 -18.42 7.62 -1.80
C LYS A 96 -18.46 7.54 -3.34
N SER A 97 -17.60 8.33 -4.00
CA SER A 97 -17.61 8.47 -5.45
C SER A 97 -16.80 7.36 -6.13
N VAL A 98 -17.50 6.34 -6.66
CA VAL A 98 -16.89 5.26 -7.44
C VAL A 98 -16.16 5.78 -8.67
N LYS A 99 -16.68 6.84 -9.30
CA LYS A 99 -16.01 7.49 -10.44
C LYS A 99 -14.66 8.07 -10.03
N ALA A 100 -14.59 8.77 -8.89
CA ALA A 100 -13.33 9.30 -8.37
C ALA A 100 -12.34 8.17 -8.01
N LEU A 101 -12.81 7.06 -7.45
CA LEU A 101 -11.96 5.88 -7.17
C LEU A 101 -11.36 5.29 -8.45
N LYS A 102 -12.16 5.14 -9.52
CA LYS A 102 -11.65 4.64 -10.81
C LYS A 102 -10.67 5.62 -11.46
N ILE A 103 -10.92 6.92 -11.35
CA ILE A 103 -9.98 7.95 -11.79
C ILE A 103 -8.68 7.89 -11.00
N LEU A 104 -8.70 7.57 -9.70
CA LEU A 104 -7.50 7.37 -8.88
C LEU A 104 -6.74 6.08 -9.23
N ALA A 105 -7.45 5.01 -9.58
CA ALA A 105 -6.84 3.73 -9.90
C ALA A 105 -5.89 3.81 -11.10
N VAL A 106 -6.20 4.63 -12.11
CA VAL A 106 -5.40 4.82 -13.33
C VAL A 106 -4.01 5.43 -13.03
N PRO A 107 -3.88 6.64 -12.46
CA PRO A 107 -2.59 7.24 -12.13
C PRO A 107 -1.84 6.42 -11.09
N PHE A 108 -2.55 5.74 -10.17
CA PHE A 108 -1.90 4.83 -9.22
C PHE A 108 -1.27 3.61 -9.91
N LEU A 109 -1.94 3.03 -10.91
CA LEU A 109 -1.38 1.93 -11.69
C LEU A 109 -0.17 2.40 -12.51
N ILE A 110 -0.28 3.57 -13.16
CA ILE A 110 0.84 4.21 -13.87
C ILE A 110 2.02 4.42 -12.90
N TRP A 111 1.76 4.93 -11.71
CA TRP A 111 2.77 5.14 -10.67
C TRP A 111 3.48 3.84 -10.28
N VAL A 112 2.72 2.78 -9.97
CA VAL A 112 3.30 1.47 -9.60
C VAL A 112 4.19 0.91 -10.71
N VAL A 113 3.74 1.03 -11.96
CA VAL A 113 4.51 0.61 -13.13
C VAL A 113 5.77 1.45 -13.29
N LEU A 114 5.67 2.79 -13.23
CA LEU A 114 6.81 3.69 -13.33
C LEU A 114 7.84 3.45 -12.21
N CYS A 115 7.42 3.20 -10.97
CA CYS A 115 8.33 2.86 -9.87
C CYS A 115 9.12 1.59 -10.14
N ALA A 116 8.49 0.54 -10.68
CA ALA A 116 9.19 -0.69 -11.03
C ALA A 116 10.22 -0.46 -12.16
N PHE A 117 9.95 0.43 -13.10
CA PHE A 117 10.89 0.78 -14.16
C PHE A 117 12.00 1.74 -13.72
N ALA A 118 11.71 2.71 -12.85
CA ALA A 118 12.64 3.73 -12.40
C ALA A 118 13.73 3.20 -11.43
N MET A 119 13.45 2.12 -10.69
CA MET A 119 14.44 1.50 -9.81
C MET A 119 15.54 0.70 -10.57
N ASN A 120 15.28 0.27 -11.80
CA ASN A 120 16.22 -0.51 -12.62
C ASN A 120 17.41 0.27 -13.22
N PRO A 121 17.27 1.52 -13.73
CA PRO A 121 18.41 2.28 -14.23
C PRO A 121 19.29 2.86 -13.11
N ILE A 122 18.73 3.16 -11.93
CA ILE A 122 19.47 3.70 -10.78
C ILE A 122 20.45 2.65 -10.21
N SER A 123 20.02 1.39 -10.12
CA SER A 123 20.90 0.28 -9.69
C SER A 123 22.01 -0.01 -10.69
N GLY A 124 21.74 0.15 -12.00
CA GLY A 124 22.75 0.07 -13.04
C GLY A 124 23.76 1.23 -13.01
N LEU A 125 23.32 2.44 -12.65
CA LEU A 125 24.21 3.61 -12.49
C LEU A 125 25.14 3.48 -11.27
N LEU A 126 24.70 2.76 -10.23
CA LEU A 126 25.45 2.49 -9.01
C LEU A 126 26.43 1.31 -9.11
N GLY A 127 26.64 0.77 -10.33
CA GLY A 127 27.65 -0.28 -10.57
C GLY A 127 27.27 -1.68 -10.10
N ASN A 128 25.99 -1.96 -9.85
CA ASN A 128 25.56 -3.32 -9.50
C ASN A 128 25.51 -4.20 -10.76
N GLU A 129 26.50 -5.09 -10.92
CA GLU A 129 26.66 -6.00 -12.07
C GLU A 129 25.54 -7.05 -12.21
N MET A 130 24.61 -7.15 -11.25
CA MET A 130 23.44 -8.04 -11.25
C MET A 130 22.27 -7.50 -12.11
N ARG A 131 22.54 -7.03 -13.34
CA ARG A 131 21.56 -6.26 -14.13
C ARG A 131 20.39 -7.10 -14.67
N GLU A 132 20.63 -8.32 -15.11
CA GLU A 132 19.60 -9.15 -15.76
C GLU A 132 18.68 -9.87 -14.77
N VAL A 133 19.24 -10.40 -13.67
CA VAL A 133 18.48 -11.06 -12.59
C VAL A 133 17.53 -10.06 -11.91
N ASN A 134 17.97 -8.81 -11.73
CA ASN A 134 17.16 -7.75 -11.12
C ASN A 134 16.02 -7.24 -12.02
N LEU A 135 16.16 -7.32 -13.36
CA LEU A 135 15.09 -6.92 -14.28
C LEU A 135 13.94 -7.94 -14.26
N ALA A 136 14.25 -9.23 -14.44
CA ALA A 136 13.23 -10.29 -14.40
C ALA A 136 12.51 -10.32 -13.05
N GLN A 137 13.26 -10.18 -11.94
CA GLN A 137 12.69 -10.06 -10.60
C GLN A 137 11.80 -8.82 -10.46
N SER A 138 12.23 -7.64 -10.93
CA SER A 138 11.42 -6.42 -10.89
C SER A 138 10.12 -6.55 -11.68
N PHE A 139 10.15 -7.19 -12.86
CA PHE A 139 8.96 -7.47 -13.64
C PHE A 139 8.02 -8.46 -12.94
N ILE A 140 8.57 -9.54 -12.37
CA ILE A 140 7.77 -10.53 -11.63
C ILE A 140 7.17 -9.91 -10.37
N SER A 141 7.92 -9.09 -9.64
CA SER A 141 7.42 -8.33 -8.48
C SER A 141 6.42 -7.24 -8.83
N LEU A 142 6.44 -6.71 -10.06
CA LEU A 142 5.40 -5.84 -10.60
C LEU A 142 4.12 -6.62 -10.90
N ILE A 143 4.22 -7.81 -11.51
CA ILE A 143 3.08 -8.69 -11.80
C ILE A 143 2.43 -9.16 -10.50
N PHE A 144 3.23 -9.63 -9.55
CA PHE A 144 2.77 -10.07 -8.24
C PHE A 144 2.79 -8.95 -7.20
N ASN A 145 2.27 -7.77 -7.57
CA ASN A 145 2.18 -6.64 -6.67
C ASN A 145 0.76 -6.47 -6.10
N ILE A 146 0.64 -6.42 -4.77
CA ILE A 146 -0.63 -6.20 -4.06
C ILE A 146 -1.26 -4.86 -4.48
N ASN A 147 -0.46 -3.83 -4.77
CA ASN A 147 -0.96 -2.53 -5.23
C ASN A 147 -1.63 -2.63 -6.61
N VAL A 148 -1.13 -3.50 -7.50
CA VAL A 148 -1.78 -3.76 -8.81
C VAL A 148 -3.11 -4.47 -8.60
N VAL A 149 -3.18 -5.46 -7.70
CA VAL A 149 -4.43 -6.16 -7.36
C VAL A 149 -5.48 -5.16 -6.86
N VAL A 150 -5.11 -4.26 -5.95
CA VAL A 150 -6.02 -3.24 -5.42
C VAL A 150 -6.44 -2.24 -6.51
N ALA A 151 -5.51 -1.84 -7.39
CA ALA A 151 -5.81 -1.00 -8.55
C ALA A 151 -6.86 -1.62 -9.48
N VAL A 152 -6.68 -2.91 -9.81
CA VAL A 152 -7.60 -3.67 -10.64
C VAL A 152 -8.95 -3.85 -9.94
N ALA A 153 -8.95 -4.16 -8.63
CA ALA A 153 -10.18 -4.33 -7.84
C ALA A 153 -11.07 -3.07 -7.81
N ALA A 154 -10.48 -1.86 -7.84
CA ALA A 154 -11.23 -0.61 -7.90
C ALA A 154 -12.12 -0.49 -9.15
N PHE A 155 -11.74 -1.09 -10.29
CA PHE A 155 -12.55 -1.09 -11.51
C PHE A 155 -13.79 -1.98 -11.38
N PHE A 156 -13.71 -3.03 -10.57
CA PHE A 156 -14.82 -3.94 -10.27
C PHE A 156 -15.81 -3.39 -9.24
N VAL A 157 -15.50 -2.26 -8.59
CA VAL A 157 -16.48 -1.55 -7.75
C VAL A 157 -17.58 -0.95 -8.64
N VAL A 158 -18.83 -1.28 -8.33
CA VAL A 158 -20.00 -0.90 -9.12
C VAL A 158 -20.68 0.31 -8.49
N PRO A 159 -21.03 1.35 -9.29
CA PRO A 159 -21.78 2.49 -8.78
C PRO A 159 -23.22 2.11 -8.42
N LYS A 160 -23.80 2.86 -7.47
CA LYS A 160 -25.16 2.69 -6.92
C LYS A 160 -26.30 2.60 -7.95
N LYS A 161 -26.09 3.00 -9.22
CA LYS A 161 -27.13 3.13 -10.25
C LYS A 161 -27.29 1.91 -11.18
N ARG A 162 -26.67 0.76 -10.93
CA ARG A 162 -26.78 -0.40 -11.83
C ARG A 162 -27.95 -1.29 -11.38
N ASP A 163 -28.88 -1.53 -12.30
CA ASP A 163 -30.18 -2.18 -12.10
C ASP A 163 -30.17 -3.48 -11.28
N GLU A 164 -31.25 -3.63 -10.51
CA GLU A 164 -31.47 -4.40 -9.27
C GLU A 164 -31.75 -5.91 -9.41
N SER A 165 -31.44 -6.60 -10.51
CA SER A 165 -32.00 -7.96 -10.72
C SER A 165 -31.12 -9.15 -10.31
N VAL A 166 -29.81 -9.00 -10.07
CA VAL A 166 -28.95 -10.18 -9.88
C VAL A 166 -27.82 -9.95 -8.87
N ALA A 167 -28.12 -10.03 -7.57
CA ALA A 167 -27.22 -10.57 -6.55
C ALA A 167 -27.85 -10.46 -5.16
N ILE A 168 -28.38 -11.57 -4.66
CA ILE A 168 -28.74 -11.75 -3.25
C ILE A 168 -27.45 -11.58 -2.42
N ALA A 169 -27.30 -10.44 -1.74
CA ALA A 169 -26.21 -10.18 -0.82
C ALA A 169 -26.68 -10.44 0.61
N ASN A 170 -26.04 -11.40 1.28
CA ASN A 170 -26.15 -11.58 2.73
C ASN A 170 -25.41 -10.43 3.44
N GLU A 171 -26.08 -9.75 4.37
CA GLU A 171 -25.54 -8.63 5.16
C GLU A 171 -24.29 -9.00 5.99
N ASP A 172 -24.14 -10.28 6.35
CA ASP A 172 -23.08 -10.72 7.27
C ASP A 172 -21.71 -10.92 6.60
N PHE A 173 -21.63 -10.89 5.27
CA PHE A 173 -20.43 -11.34 4.57
C PHE A 173 -20.08 -10.50 3.33
N ASN A 174 -19.01 -9.71 3.46
CA ASN A 174 -18.48 -8.89 2.38
C ASN A 174 -17.69 -9.74 1.36
N LEU A 175 -18.38 -10.39 0.41
CA LEU A 175 -17.77 -11.29 -0.58
C LEU A 175 -16.70 -10.60 -1.46
N GLY A 176 -16.92 -9.34 -1.86
CA GLY A 176 -15.95 -8.58 -2.65
C GLY A 176 -14.66 -8.31 -1.90
N LEU A 177 -14.78 -7.90 -0.62
CA LEU A 177 -13.64 -7.69 0.25
C LEU A 177 -12.92 -9.01 0.57
N PHE A 178 -13.67 -10.09 0.80
CA PHE A 178 -13.11 -11.43 1.01
C PHE A 178 -12.23 -11.88 -0.16
N ARG A 179 -12.74 -11.73 -1.40
CA ARG A 179 -11.99 -12.06 -2.61
C ARG A 179 -10.75 -11.18 -2.75
N LEU A 180 -10.87 -9.87 -2.52
CA LEU A 180 -9.72 -8.97 -2.55
C LEU A 180 -8.64 -9.43 -1.57
N CYS A 181 -8.99 -9.59 -0.29
CA CYS A 181 -8.02 -9.99 0.73
C CYS A 181 -7.37 -11.33 0.37
N ALA A 182 -8.15 -12.35 -0.01
CA ALA A 182 -7.60 -13.66 -0.33
C ALA A 182 -6.68 -13.65 -1.57
N ILE A 183 -7.00 -12.85 -2.60
CA ILE A 183 -6.11 -12.65 -3.75
C ILE A 183 -4.84 -11.92 -3.32
N CYS A 184 -4.94 -10.88 -2.48
CA CYS A 184 -3.77 -10.18 -1.95
C CYS A 184 -2.83 -11.12 -1.17
N PHE A 185 -3.36 -12.05 -0.37
CA PHE A 185 -2.57 -13.10 0.30
C PHE A 185 -1.87 -14.03 -0.71
N ALA A 186 -2.61 -14.51 -1.73
CA ALA A 186 -2.05 -15.37 -2.76
C ALA A 186 -0.94 -14.66 -3.56
N VAL A 187 -1.18 -13.41 -3.97
CA VAL A 187 -0.21 -12.59 -4.71
C VAL A 187 1.01 -12.26 -3.85
N SER A 188 0.83 -11.96 -2.56
CA SER A 188 1.95 -11.78 -1.64
C SER A 188 2.80 -13.04 -1.54
N GLY A 189 2.17 -14.21 -1.44
CA GLY A 189 2.87 -15.50 -1.39
C GLY A 189 3.66 -15.79 -2.67
N LEU A 190 3.04 -15.57 -3.84
CA LEU A 190 3.70 -15.70 -5.14
C LEU A 190 4.89 -14.75 -5.29
N ASN A 191 4.76 -13.51 -4.84
CA ASN A 191 5.86 -12.54 -4.87
C ASN A 191 7.04 -13.00 -4.01
N SER A 192 6.78 -13.46 -2.77
CA SER A 192 7.82 -13.97 -1.88
C SER A 192 8.50 -15.22 -2.42
N LEU A 193 7.75 -16.15 -3.03
CA LEU A 193 8.30 -17.34 -3.66
C LEU A 193 9.13 -17.00 -4.89
N SER A 194 8.64 -16.07 -5.72
CA SER A 194 9.37 -15.59 -6.90
C SER A 194 10.69 -14.95 -6.49
N HIS A 195 10.68 -14.12 -5.44
CA HIS A 195 11.89 -13.52 -4.89
C HIS A 195 12.86 -14.59 -4.35
N PHE A 196 12.37 -15.61 -3.66
CA PHE A 196 13.21 -16.72 -3.18
C PHE A 196 13.85 -17.51 -4.33
N ILE A 197 13.12 -17.75 -5.43
CA ILE A 197 13.64 -18.46 -6.60
C ILE A 197 14.68 -17.61 -7.35
N CYS A 198 14.46 -16.30 -7.45
CA CYS A 198 15.32 -15.39 -8.21
C CYS A 198 16.59 -14.96 -7.44
N VAL A 199 16.50 -14.81 -6.12
CA VAL A 199 17.62 -14.39 -5.27
C VAL A 199 18.28 -15.66 -4.72
N GLN A 200 19.39 -16.05 -5.34
CA GLN A 200 20.12 -17.32 -5.13
C GLN A 200 20.58 -17.63 -3.69
N THR A 201 20.29 -16.77 -2.71
CA THR A 201 20.55 -17.04 -1.29
C THR A 201 19.35 -17.74 -0.64
N PRO A 202 19.55 -18.89 0.04
CA PRO A 202 18.47 -19.66 0.64
C PRO A 202 17.94 -18.95 1.89
N VAL A 203 17.05 -17.98 1.71
CA VAL A 203 16.30 -17.38 2.80
C VAL A 203 15.05 -18.24 3.04
N PHE A 204 15.22 -19.34 3.77
CA PHE A 204 14.16 -20.31 4.08
C PHE A 204 12.89 -19.64 4.63
N GLN A 205 13.04 -18.52 5.35
CA GLN A 205 11.92 -17.72 5.86
C GLN A 205 11.05 -17.15 4.74
N LEU A 206 11.64 -16.64 3.64
CA LEU A 206 10.90 -16.12 2.48
C LEU A 206 10.10 -17.22 1.78
N ALA A 207 10.69 -18.40 1.63
CA ALA A 207 10.01 -19.57 1.07
C ALA A 207 8.84 -20.03 1.97
N PHE A 208 9.10 -20.17 3.28
CA PHE A 208 8.09 -20.62 4.24
C PHE A 208 6.89 -19.67 4.29
N PHE A 209 7.13 -18.37 4.51
CA PHE A 209 6.05 -17.38 4.53
C PHE A 209 5.38 -17.24 3.16
N GLY A 210 6.13 -17.40 2.07
CA GLY A 210 5.58 -17.43 0.71
C GLY A 210 4.57 -18.55 0.51
N VAL A 211 4.92 -19.80 0.86
CA VAL A 211 4.00 -20.94 0.80
C VAL A 211 2.80 -20.74 1.71
N VAL A 212 3.02 -20.28 2.95
CA VAL A 212 1.94 -20.07 3.92
C VAL A 212 0.93 -19.03 3.42
N TYR A 213 1.39 -17.86 2.94
CA TYR A 213 0.48 -16.83 2.44
C TYR A 213 -0.27 -17.28 1.18
N LEU A 214 0.40 -18.01 0.30
CA LEU A 214 -0.24 -18.62 -0.87
C LEU A 214 -1.32 -19.62 -0.46
N ALA A 215 -1.01 -20.53 0.45
CA ALA A 215 -1.94 -21.54 0.95
C ALA A 215 -3.15 -20.89 1.65
N VAL A 216 -2.93 -19.89 2.49
CA VAL A 216 -4.00 -19.12 3.15
C VAL A 216 -4.92 -18.48 2.10
N GLY A 217 -4.36 -17.78 1.11
CA GLY A 217 -5.14 -17.11 0.06
C GLY A 217 -5.95 -18.09 -0.79
N VAL A 218 -5.32 -19.15 -1.27
CA VAL A 218 -5.97 -20.18 -2.11
C VAL A 218 -7.02 -20.95 -1.32
N PHE A 219 -6.69 -21.42 -0.11
CA PHE A 219 -7.62 -22.18 0.71
C PHE A 219 -8.83 -21.34 1.13
N ALA A 220 -8.61 -20.07 1.47
CA ALA A 220 -9.70 -19.14 1.70
C ALA A 220 -10.60 -19.03 0.46
N LEU A 221 -10.05 -18.79 -0.73
CA LEU A 221 -10.85 -18.69 -1.96
C LEU A 221 -11.65 -19.97 -2.26
N VAL A 222 -11.01 -21.14 -2.18
CA VAL A 222 -11.61 -22.44 -2.52
C VAL A 222 -12.68 -22.85 -1.52
N LYS A 223 -12.41 -22.69 -0.22
CA LYS A 223 -13.32 -23.14 0.85
C LYS A 223 -14.21 -22.04 1.42
N LYS A 224 -14.11 -20.81 0.90
CA LYS A 224 -14.77 -19.60 1.44
C LYS A 224 -14.57 -19.44 2.97
N ASN A 225 -13.38 -19.77 3.44
CA ASN A 225 -13.07 -19.89 4.87
C ASN A 225 -12.50 -18.57 5.43
N VAL A 226 -13.35 -17.80 6.11
CA VAL A 226 -12.97 -16.52 6.75
C VAL A 226 -12.00 -16.68 7.91
N PRO A 227 -12.18 -17.64 8.85
CA PRO A 227 -11.21 -17.89 9.91
C PRO A 227 -9.77 -18.06 9.43
N VAL A 228 -9.56 -18.73 8.28
CA VAL A 228 -8.22 -18.92 7.71
C VAL A 228 -7.59 -17.60 7.28
N LEU A 229 -8.34 -16.68 6.68
CA LEU A 229 -7.83 -15.33 6.39
C LEU A 229 -7.51 -14.56 7.66
N VAL A 230 -8.35 -14.69 8.69
CA VAL A 230 -8.14 -14.00 9.97
C VAL A 230 -6.86 -14.49 10.63
N ALA A 231 -6.65 -15.81 10.71
CA ALA A 231 -5.39 -16.39 11.18
C ALA A 231 -4.18 -15.90 10.35
N GLY A 232 -4.30 -15.91 9.02
CA GLY A 232 -3.27 -15.38 8.13
C GLY A 232 -2.96 -13.90 8.35
N SER A 233 -3.99 -13.07 8.58
CA SER A 233 -3.81 -11.63 8.87
C SER A 233 -3.09 -11.39 10.20
N LEU A 234 -3.40 -12.18 11.23
CA LEU A 234 -2.68 -12.13 12.49
C LEU A 234 -1.21 -12.53 12.31
N MET A 235 -0.93 -13.57 11.53
CA MET A 235 0.45 -13.97 11.21
C MET A 235 1.22 -12.86 10.50
N ILE A 236 0.61 -12.18 9.52
CA ILE A 236 1.24 -11.02 8.85
C ILE A 236 1.52 -9.90 9.85
N LEU A 237 0.54 -9.52 10.67
CA LEU A 237 0.71 -8.44 11.65
C LEU A 237 1.81 -8.76 12.65
N ILE A 238 1.85 -10.00 13.16
CA ILE A 238 2.92 -10.48 14.05
C ILE A 238 4.27 -10.44 13.34
N HIS A 239 4.35 -10.87 12.09
CA HIS A 239 5.59 -10.84 11.31
C HIS A 239 6.10 -9.41 11.09
N ILE A 240 5.21 -8.47 10.73
CA ILE A 240 5.53 -7.05 10.60
C ILE A 240 6.03 -6.47 11.93
N LEU A 241 5.35 -6.77 13.04
CA LEU A 241 5.76 -6.33 14.37
C LEU A 241 7.12 -6.91 14.75
N PHE A 242 7.37 -8.20 14.52
CA PHE A 242 8.63 -8.84 14.84
C PHE A 242 9.79 -8.27 14.01
N ASN A 243 9.58 -8.03 12.72
CA ASN A 243 10.55 -7.37 11.86
C ASN A 243 10.84 -5.94 12.32
N LEU A 244 9.80 -5.19 12.70
CA LEU A 244 9.94 -3.85 13.26
C LEU A 244 10.79 -3.86 14.54
N PHE A 245 10.48 -4.74 15.50
CA PHE A 245 11.25 -4.85 16.75
C PHE A 245 12.71 -5.25 16.51
N ASN A 246 12.95 -6.23 15.63
CA ASN A 246 14.32 -6.63 15.28
C ASN A 246 15.08 -5.50 14.61
N PHE A 247 14.43 -4.74 13.72
CA PHE A 247 15.06 -3.63 13.04
C PHE A 247 15.41 -2.49 14.00
N ILE A 248 14.51 -2.14 14.92
CA ILE A 248 14.78 -1.16 15.98
C ILE A 248 15.96 -1.61 16.86
N ARG A 249 16.02 -2.89 17.21
CA ARG A 249 17.12 -3.48 17.99
C ARG A 249 18.45 -3.40 17.24
N ILE A 250 18.48 -3.75 15.96
CA ILE A 250 19.71 -3.76 15.14
C ILE A 250 20.18 -2.33 14.85
N SER A 251 19.26 -1.40 14.65
CA SER A 251 19.56 0.00 14.30
C SER A 251 20.03 0.85 15.50
N GLY A 252 20.25 0.24 16.68
CA GLY A 252 20.78 0.93 17.84
C GLY A 252 19.89 2.03 18.40
N LEU A 253 18.56 1.96 18.17
CA LEU A 253 17.59 2.99 18.57
C LEU A 253 17.83 4.38 17.94
N ASP A 254 18.45 4.45 16.77
CA ASP A 254 18.42 5.69 15.99
C ASP A 254 16.95 6.13 15.80
N PRO A 255 16.52 7.26 16.39
CA PRO A 255 15.12 7.66 16.40
C PRO A 255 14.61 7.98 14.99
N TYR A 256 15.49 8.35 14.06
CA TYR A 256 15.15 8.60 12.67
C TYR A 256 14.86 7.28 11.94
N ILE A 257 15.75 6.28 12.08
CA ILE A 257 15.57 4.97 11.46
C ILE A 257 14.33 4.29 12.05
N ALA A 258 14.18 4.34 13.37
CA ALA A 258 13.02 3.80 14.07
C ALA A 258 11.71 4.44 13.59
N ALA A 259 11.64 5.77 13.50
CA ALA A 259 10.45 6.46 12.99
C ALA A 259 10.15 6.05 11.55
N SER A 260 11.13 6.10 10.65
CA SER A 260 10.93 5.73 9.24
C SER A 260 10.37 4.32 9.09
N VAL A 261 10.88 3.36 9.86
CA VAL A 261 10.45 1.95 9.78
C VAL A 261 9.07 1.75 10.41
N VAL A 262 8.75 2.44 11.52
CA VAL A 262 7.40 2.44 12.11
C VAL A 262 6.39 2.97 11.10
N PHE A 263 6.64 4.13 10.50
CA PHE A 263 5.73 4.72 9.53
C PHE A 263 5.60 3.88 8.25
N HIS A 264 6.70 3.32 7.74
CA HIS A 264 6.67 2.39 6.62
C HIS A 264 5.82 1.15 6.94
N SER A 265 5.95 0.59 8.14
CA SER A 265 5.20 -0.59 8.57
C SER A 265 3.70 -0.31 8.74
N LEU A 266 3.35 0.87 9.29
CA LEU A 266 1.96 1.29 9.47
C LEU A 266 1.28 1.61 8.14
N PHE A 267 2.00 2.27 7.23
CA PHE A 267 1.49 2.67 5.92
C PHE A 267 1.77 1.65 4.82
N HIS A 268 2.08 0.41 5.17
CA HIS A 268 2.26 -0.66 4.21
C HIS A 268 0.90 -1.23 3.74
N THR A 269 0.75 -1.48 2.44
CA THR A 269 -0.48 -2.05 1.87
C THR A 269 -0.87 -3.37 2.54
N SER A 270 0.09 -4.24 2.86
CA SER A 270 -0.19 -5.51 3.55
C SER A 270 -0.78 -5.31 4.95
N THR A 271 -0.42 -4.24 5.66
CA THR A 271 -0.99 -3.88 6.97
C THR A 271 -2.46 -3.49 6.80
N VAL A 272 -2.76 -2.65 5.81
CA VAL A 272 -4.14 -2.26 5.48
C VAL A 272 -4.99 -3.47 5.11
N ILE A 273 -4.48 -4.38 4.26
CA ILE A 273 -5.19 -5.60 3.87
C ILE A 273 -5.39 -6.55 5.06
N ALA A 274 -4.38 -6.73 5.91
CA ALA A 274 -4.49 -7.57 7.10
C ALA A 274 -5.56 -7.04 8.07
N ILE A 275 -5.62 -5.72 8.27
CA ILE A 275 -6.69 -5.09 9.07
C ILE A 275 -8.06 -5.23 8.37
N ALA A 276 -8.11 -5.09 7.04
CA ALA A 276 -9.33 -5.19 6.26
C ALA A 276 -10.02 -6.57 6.38
N VAL A 277 -9.26 -7.64 6.61
CA VAL A 277 -9.80 -9.00 6.81
C VAL A 277 -10.81 -9.06 7.96
N PHE A 278 -10.60 -8.31 9.04
CA PHE A 278 -11.52 -8.28 10.18
C PHE A 278 -12.88 -7.65 9.85
N PHE A 279 -12.96 -6.87 8.77
CA PHE A 279 -14.20 -6.26 8.31
C PHE A 279 -14.97 -7.14 7.31
N ILE A 280 -14.48 -8.34 7.00
CA ILE A 280 -15.19 -9.27 6.11
C ILE A 280 -16.48 -9.81 6.76
N LYS A 281 -16.41 -10.17 8.05
CA LYS A 281 -17.54 -10.61 8.88
C LYS A 281 -17.50 -9.87 10.24
N PRO A 282 -17.95 -8.61 10.29
CA PRO A 282 -17.79 -7.77 11.48
C PRO A 282 -18.51 -8.33 12.72
N GLU A 283 -19.69 -8.93 12.57
CA GLU A 283 -20.45 -9.49 13.71
C GLU A 283 -19.76 -10.72 14.33
N TRP A 284 -19.16 -11.58 13.50
CA TRP A 284 -18.38 -12.71 13.99
C TRP A 284 -17.13 -12.24 14.77
N VAL A 285 -16.44 -11.21 14.25
CA VAL A 285 -15.27 -10.62 14.92
C VAL A 285 -15.67 -9.93 16.23
N LYS A 286 -16.79 -9.17 16.25
CA LYS A 286 -17.34 -8.59 17.48
C LYS A 286 -17.64 -9.66 18.53
N GLY A 287 -18.26 -10.78 18.13
CA GLY A 287 -18.54 -11.90 19.02
C GLY A 287 -17.27 -12.51 19.62
N ILE A 288 -16.17 -12.61 18.86
CA ILE A 288 -14.88 -13.05 19.39
C ILE A 288 -14.31 -12.04 20.38
N LEU A 289 -14.30 -10.75 20.01
CA LEU A 289 -13.76 -9.69 20.88
C LEU A 289 -14.53 -9.57 22.19
N GLN A 290 -15.85 -9.78 22.18
CA GLN A 290 -16.67 -9.81 23.38
C GLN A 290 -16.34 -11.00 24.28
N LYS A 291 -16.06 -12.18 23.71
CA LYS A 291 -15.62 -13.37 24.47
C LYS A 291 -14.23 -13.24 25.08
N ILE A 292 -13.37 -12.37 24.55
CA ILE A 292 -12.03 -12.11 25.11
C ILE A 292 -12.11 -11.10 26.27
N LYS A 293 -13.15 -10.28 26.33
CA LYS A 293 -13.36 -9.26 27.38
C LYS A 293 -14.08 -9.79 28.63
N GLY A 294 -14.77 -10.93 28.53
CA GLY A 294 -15.46 -11.59 29.65
C GLY A 294 -14.64 -12.75 30.17
#